data_AF-A0A7C7K079-F1
#
_entry.id   AF-A0A7C7K079-F1
#
_cell.length_a   1.000
_cell.length_b   1.000
_cell.length_c   1.000
_cell.angle_alpha   90.00
_cell.angle_beta   90.00
_cell.angle_gamma   90.00
#
_symmetry.space_group_name_H-M   'P 1'
#
loop_
_entity.id
_entity.type
_entity.pdbx_description
1 polymer ?
#
loop_
_entity_poly.entity_id
_entity_poly.type
_entity_poly.pdbx_seq_one_letter_code
_entity_poly.pdbx_strand_id
1 'polypeptide(L)'
;VDSDQLQGSWGGAVGMTQMIPTTFLESGYDWDGNGVDIWNSYEDAFASAANYLTSLNKNPWLIHSTWGREVQPPSNIDSFYDDLKQDNPKGCGAVKSRSIPKSLLEWSELGFLDINGNKLPSRQNLEARLIAPDGLKGRIFLVYPNYKNILYYNCSSYYAISIGLLSDKIIN
;
A
#
# COMPACT_ATOMS: atom_id res chain seq x y z
N VAL A 1 -27.65 3.91 -11.32
CA VAL A 1 -28.23 3.71 -9.98
C VAL A 1 -29.19 4.84 -9.66
N ASP A 2 -30.42 4.52 -9.25
CA ASP A 2 -31.40 5.54 -8.85
C ASP A 2 -30.98 6.22 -7.54
N SER A 3 -31.40 7.47 -7.33
CA SER A 3 -30.91 8.30 -6.21
C SER A 3 -31.19 7.71 -4.82
N ASP A 4 -32.25 6.91 -4.68
CA ASP A 4 -32.65 6.23 -3.44
C ASP A 4 -31.85 4.96 -3.17
N GLN A 5 -31.10 4.47 -4.16
CA GLN A 5 -30.22 3.30 -4.07
C GLN A 5 -28.74 3.66 -3.86
N LEU A 6 -28.40 4.95 -3.88
CA LEU A 6 -27.04 5.43 -3.61
C LEU A 6 -26.71 5.28 -2.12
N GLN A 7 -26.25 4.09 -1.74
CA GLN A 7 -25.86 3.78 -0.37
C GLN A 7 -24.37 4.09 -0.13
N GLY A 8 -24.06 4.45 1.12
CA GLY A 8 -22.71 4.69 1.57
C GLY A 8 -22.60 4.57 3.08
N SER A 9 -21.37 4.59 3.58
CA SER A 9 -21.11 4.65 5.01
C SER A 9 -21.49 6.02 5.58
N TRP A 10 -21.58 6.09 6.91
CA TRP A 10 -21.79 7.34 7.66
C TRP A 10 -20.81 8.46 7.25
N GLY A 11 -19.58 8.12 6.88
CA GLY A 11 -18.56 9.09 6.43
C GLY A 11 -18.73 9.56 4.98
N GLY A 12 -19.77 9.12 4.27
CA GLY A 12 -20.04 9.49 2.88
C GLY A 12 -19.24 8.68 1.85
N ALA A 13 -18.58 7.60 2.25
CA ALA A 13 -17.92 6.69 1.32
C ALA A 13 -18.95 5.74 0.67
N VAL A 14 -18.97 5.66 -0.65
CA VAL A 14 -20.08 5.09 -1.42
C VAL A 14 -19.76 3.74 -2.07
N GLY A 15 -20.80 2.93 -2.29
CA GLY A 15 -20.72 1.67 -3.03
C GLY A 15 -19.76 0.64 -2.43
N MET A 16 -19.39 -0.35 -3.23
CA MET A 16 -18.46 -1.43 -2.85
C MET A 16 -17.04 -0.92 -2.63
N THR A 17 -16.64 0.14 -3.33
CA THR A 17 -15.28 0.70 -3.25
C THR A 17 -15.07 1.55 -2.00
N GLN A 18 -16.13 2.07 -1.38
CA GLN A 18 -16.02 3.00 -0.25
C GLN A 18 -15.14 4.22 -0.57
N MET A 19 -15.18 4.68 -1.82
CA MET A 19 -14.60 5.95 -2.23
C MET A 19 -15.48 7.10 -1.76
N ILE A 20 -14.88 8.23 -1.37
CA ILE A 20 -15.65 9.47 -1.19
C ILE A 20 -16.16 9.97 -2.56
N PRO A 21 -17.20 10.81 -2.63
CA PRO A 21 -17.83 11.16 -3.91
C PRO A 21 -16.89 11.82 -4.91
N THR A 22 -15.97 12.67 -4.46
CA THR A 22 -14.97 13.29 -5.35
C THR A 22 -14.01 12.26 -5.95
N THR A 23 -13.59 11.26 -5.16
CA THR A 23 -12.76 10.17 -5.65
C THR A 23 -13.52 9.32 -6.65
N PHE A 24 -14.78 8.97 -6.36
CA PHE A 24 -15.62 8.26 -7.31
C PHE A 24 -15.74 9.00 -8.66
N LEU A 25 -15.95 10.32 -8.63
CA LEU A 25 -16.04 11.13 -9.87
C LEU A 25 -14.73 11.17 -10.65
N GLU A 26 -13.58 11.11 -9.97
CA GLU A 26 -12.26 11.15 -10.60
C GLU A 26 -11.80 9.77 -11.11
N SER A 27 -12.19 8.69 -10.44
CA SER A 27 -11.66 7.35 -10.71
C SER A 27 -12.69 6.30 -11.12
N GLY A 28 -13.97 6.65 -11.16
CA GLY A 28 -15.02 5.78 -11.69
C GLY A 28 -14.67 5.30 -13.09
N TYR A 29 -14.84 4.00 -13.34
CA TYR A 29 -14.52 3.38 -14.61
C TYR A 29 -15.65 2.46 -15.04
N ASP A 30 -16.17 2.69 -16.24
CA ASP A 30 -17.21 1.91 -16.89
C ASP A 30 -16.55 0.76 -17.63
N TRP A 31 -16.55 -0.41 -17.02
CA TRP A 31 -15.89 -1.59 -17.58
C TRP A 31 -16.82 -2.37 -18.51
N ASP A 32 -18.10 -2.47 -18.14
CA ASP A 32 -19.08 -3.28 -18.88
C ASP A 32 -19.81 -2.51 -20.00
N GLY A 33 -19.63 -1.18 -20.07
CA GLY A 33 -20.14 -0.31 -21.13
C GLY A 33 -21.56 0.21 -20.91
N ASN A 34 -22.14 0.01 -19.73
CA ASN A 34 -23.50 0.46 -19.39
C ASN A 34 -23.52 1.66 -18.43
N GLY A 35 -22.38 2.32 -18.26
CA GLY A 35 -22.17 3.40 -17.30
C GLY A 35 -21.70 2.89 -15.94
N VAL A 36 -20.99 3.73 -15.20
CA VAL A 36 -20.35 3.34 -13.94
C VAL A 36 -21.35 3.02 -12.83
N ASP A 37 -21.39 1.77 -12.37
CA ASP A 37 -22.18 1.29 -11.22
C ASP A 37 -21.32 0.54 -10.17
N ILE A 38 -20.66 1.28 -9.28
CA ILE A 38 -19.90 0.70 -8.16
C ILE A 38 -20.76 0.16 -7.01
N TRP A 39 -22.10 0.16 -7.13
CA TRP A 39 -23.02 -0.39 -6.13
C TRP A 39 -23.44 -1.82 -6.47
N ASN A 40 -23.67 -2.10 -7.76
CA ASN A 40 -24.23 -3.37 -8.21
C ASN A 40 -23.36 -4.14 -9.21
N SER A 41 -22.36 -3.49 -9.83
CA SER A 41 -21.43 -4.14 -10.78
C SER A 41 -20.07 -4.39 -10.10
N TYR A 42 -19.67 -5.65 -10.01
CA TYR A 42 -18.34 -6.00 -9.49
C TYR A 42 -17.25 -5.57 -10.47
N GLU A 43 -17.54 -5.67 -11.76
CA GLU A 43 -16.70 -5.28 -12.88
C GLU A 43 -16.32 -3.80 -12.76
N ASP A 44 -17.31 -2.92 -12.60
CA ASP A 44 -17.08 -1.48 -12.42
C ASP A 44 -16.43 -1.17 -11.07
N ALA A 45 -16.79 -1.87 -10.00
CA ALA A 45 -16.16 -1.69 -8.70
C ALA A 45 -14.66 -2.03 -8.75
N PHE A 46 -14.28 -3.16 -9.36
CA PHE A 46 -12.89 -3.57 -9.52
C PHE A 46 -12.13 -2.66 -10.49
N ALA A 47 -12.73 -2.31 -11.62
CA ALA A 47 -12.12 -1.41 -12.59
C ALA A 47 -11.90 -0.01 -12.00
N SER A 48 -12.88 0.52 -11.26
CA SER A 48 -12.76 1.81 -10.57
C SER A 48 -11.68 1.80 -9.49
N ALA A 49 -11.60 0.72 -8.69
CA ALA A 49 -10.54 0.55 -7.69
C ALA A 49 -9.15 0.47 -8.34
N ALA A 50 -9.03 -0.28 -9.45
CA ALA A 50 -7.79 -0.37 -10.22
C ALA A 50 -7.41 0.97 -10.86
N ASN A 51 -8.37 1.68 -11.44
CA ASN A 51 -8.15 3.01 -12.00
C ASN A 51 -7.67 3.99 -10.92
N TYR A 52 -8.30 3.98 -9.75
CA TYR A 52 -7.87 4.80 -8.63
C TYR A 52 -6.42 4.50 -8.21
N LEU A 53 -6.04 3.23 -8.06
CA LEU A 53 -4.69 2.86 -7.63
C LEU A 53 -3.61 3.14 -8.68
N THR A 54 -3.96 3.11 -9.98
CA THR A 54 -3.00 3.23 -11.09
C THR A 54 -2.88 4.64 -11.68
N SER A 55 -3.88 5.51 -11.48
CA SER A 55 -3.90 6.89 -11.99
C SER A 55 -3.33 7.93 -11.01
N LEU A 56 -2.75 7.49 -9.88
CA LEU A 56 -2.16 8.40 -8.89
C LEU A 56 -0.89 9.06 -9.42
N ASN A 57 -1.02 10.28 -9.94
CA ASN A 57 0.11 11.09 -10.45
C ASN A 57 1.26 11.30 -9.44
N LYS A 58 0.98 11.17 -8.13
CA LYS A 58 1.96 11.36 -7.05
C LYS A 58 2.84 10.13 -6.79
N ASN A 59 2.49 8.96 -7.32
CA ASN A 59 3.23 7.72 -7.13
C ASN A 59 2.80 6.67 -8.18
N PRO A 60 3.66 6.29 -9.14
CA PRO A 60 3.27 5.34 -10.17
C PRO A 60 3.01 3.95 -9.57
N TRP A 61 2.03 3.23 -10.11
CA TRP A 61 1.85 1.82 -9.81
C TRP A 61 2.88 0.98 -10.57
N LEU A 62 3.63 0.15 -9.86
CA LEU A 62 4.64 -0.73 -10.43
C LEU A 62 4.04 -2.12 -10.66
N ILE A 63 3.66 -2.43 -11.91
CA ILE A 63 2.96 -3.68 -12.28
C ILE A 63 3.76 -4.96 -11.99
N HIS A 64 5.10 -4.86 -11.92
CA HIS A 64 5.97 -5.99 -11.62
C HIS A 64 6.44 -5.98 -10.15
N SER A 65 5.80 -5.22 -9.27
CA SER A 65 6.15 -5.14 -7.85
C SER A 65 4.96 -5.56 -6.98
N THR A 66 5.25 -6.24 -5.88
CA THR A 66 4.27 -6.42 -4.80
C THR A 66 4.17 -5.13 -3.96
N TRP A 67 3.34 -5.15 -2.92
CA TRP A 67 3.23 -4.09 -1.93
C TRP A 67 4.45 -4.02 -1.00
N GLY A 68 5.07 -5.16 -0.69
CA GLY A 68 6.14 -5.27 0.29
C GLY A 68 6.43 -6.72 0.68
N ARG A 69 7.10 -6.88 1.82
CA ARG A 69 7.35 -8.17 2.49
C ARG A 69 7.67 -7.98 3.96
N GLU A 70 7.36 -8.99 4.76
CA GLU A 70 7.88 -9.11 6.13
C GLU A 70 9.37 -9.50 6.10
N VAL A 71 10.13 -8.96 7.05
CA VAL A 71 11.57 -9.17 7.18
C VAL A 71 11.98 -9.36 8.63
N GLN A 72 13.13 -10.00 8.84
CA GLN A 72 13.80 -10.06 10.13
C GLN A 72 14.87 -8.95 10.19
N PRO A 73 14.86 -8.08 11.21
CA PRO A 73 15.92 -7.10 11.41
C PRO A 73 17.22 -7.78 11.91
N PRO A 74 18.39 -7.16 11.70
CA PRO A 74 19.62 -7.60 12.36
C PRO A 74 19.53 -7.36 13.87
N SER A 75 20.32 -8.11 14.65
CA SER A 75 20.31 -8.03 16.12
C SER A 75 20.74 -6.67 16.68
N ASN A 76 21.46 -5.85 15.90
CA ASN A 76 21.92 -4.52 16.27
C ASN A 76 20.98 -3.39 15.76
N ILE A 77 19.76 -3.70 15.33
CA ILE A 77 18.84 -2.70 14.76
C ILE A 77 18.62 -1.47 15.66
N ASP A 78 18.55 -1.66 16.98
CA ASP A 78 18.37 -0.56 17.94
C ASP A 78 19.49 0.49 17.85
N SER A 79 20.69 0.12 17.38
CA SER A 79 21.82 1.06 17.29
C SER A 79 21.71 2.04 16.12
N PHE A 80 20.85 1.79 15.13
CA PHE A 80 20.76 2.62 13.92
C PHE A 80 19.32 2.85 13.42
N TYR A 81 18.30 2.32 14.10
CA TYR A 81 16.90 2.48 13.66
C TYR A 81 16.47 3.95 13.57
N ASP A 82 16.92 4.78 14.50
CA ASP A 82 16.60 6.21 14.49
C ASP A 82 17.21 6.96 13.31
N ASP A 83 18.38 6.51 12.81
CA ASP A 83 19.04 7.06 11.61
C ASP A 83 18.28 6.71 10.32
N LEU A 84 17.40 5.72 10.37
CA LEU A 84 16.55 5.35 9.24
C LEU A 84 15.33 6.27 9.11
N LYS A 85 15.04 7.15 10.07
CA LYS A 85 13.86 8.03 10.01
C LYS A 85 14.00 9.06 8.89
N GLN A 86 12.88 9.37 8.25
CA GLN A 86 12.83 10.42 7.24
C GLN A 86 13.07 11.79 7.88
N ASP A 87 13.79 12.66 7.17
CA ASP A 87 13.86 14.09 7.49
C ASP A 87 12.63 14.82 6.96
N ASN A 88 11.93 15.55 7.84
CA ASN A 88 10.76 16.40 7.54
C ASN A 88 9.72 15.79 6.56
N PRO A 89 9.26 14.54 6.76
CA PRO A 89 8.44 13.85 5.77
C PRO A 89 7.08 14.52 5.56
N LYS A 90 6.61 14.50 4.31
CA LYS A 90 5.28 15.01 3.91
C LYS A 90 4.30 13.86 3.68
N GLY A 91 3.02 14.19 3.76
CA GLY A 91 1.93 13.23 3.65
C GLY A 91 1.32 12.89 5.00
N CYS A 92 0.53 11.83 5.00
CA CYS A 92 -0.21 11.38 6.17
C CYS A 92 0.68 10.54 7.12
N GLY A 93 0.16 10.17 8.30
CA GLY A 93 0.94 9.52 9.37
C GLY A 93 1.69 8.26 8.92
N ALA A 94 1.00 7.34 8.23
CA ALA A 94 1.62 6.11 7.73
C ALA A 94 2.69 6.33 6.65
N VAL A 95 2.60 7.43 5.88
CA VAL A 95 3.64 7.79 4.90
C VAL A 95 4.88 8.31 5.63
N LYS A 96 4.69 9.10 6.68
CA LYS A 96 5.74 9.71 7.50
C LYS A 96 6.50 8.71 8.38
N SER A 97 5.84 7.65 8.82
CA SER A 97 6.44 6.63 9.68
C SER A 97 7.38 5.65 8.94
N ARG A 98 7.42 5.69 7.60
CA ARG A 98 8.35 4.87 6.81
C ARG A 98 9.79 5.37 7.00
N SER A 99 10.76 4.50 6.77
CA SER A 99 12.16 4.92 6.73
C SER A 99 12.50 5.77 5.50
N ILE A 100 13.73 6.28 5.48
CA ILE A 100 14.43 6.69 4.26
C ILE A 100 14.46 5.55 3.24
N PRO A 101 14.50 5.88 1.94
CA PRO A 101 14.54 4.88 0.88
C PRO A 101 15.90 4.20 0.80
N LYS A 102 15.89 2.89 0.59
CA LYS A 102 17.07 2.07 0.25
C LYS A 102 16.68 0.98 -0.73
N SER A 103 17.63 0.51 -1.52
CA SER A 103 17.48 -0.70 -2.33
C SER A 103 17.41 -1.96 -1.45
N LEU A 104 16.89 -3.06 -2.00
CA LEU A 104 16.92 -4.35 -1.30
C LEU A 104 18.33 -4.85 -1.01
N LEU A 105 19.31 -4.49 -1.84
CA LEU A 105 20.72 -4.82 -1.60
C LEU A 105 21.24 -4.10 -0.36
N GLU A 106 21.03 -2.78 -0.25
CA GLU A 106 21.43 -2.00 0.92
C GLU A 106 20.75 -2.50 2.20
N TRP A 107 19.47 -2.89 2.14
CA TRP A 107 18.79 -3.51 3.29
C TRP A 107 19.44 -4.85 3.67
N SER A 108 19.80 -5.67 2.67
CA SER A 108 20.50 -6.93 2.92
C SER A 108 21.90 -6.73 3.50
N GLU A 109 22.61 -5.67 3.09
CA GLU A 109 23.94 -5.29 3.60
C GLU A 109 23.87 -4.77 5.04
N LEU A 110 22.77 -4.10 5.40
CA LEU A 110 22.44 -3.76 6.79
C LEU A 110 22.09 -5.00 7.64
N GLY A 111 21.96 -6.19 7.03
CA GLY A 111 21.71 -7.45 7.74
C GLY A 111 20.23 -7.81 7.88
N PHE A 112 19.32 -7.15 7.16
CA PHE A 112 17.93 -7.61 7.09
C PHE A 112 17.83 -8.90 6.27
N LEU A 113 17.00 -9.83 6.76
CA LEU A 113 16.75 -11.12 6.15
C LEU A 113 15.26 -11.28 5.81
N ASP A 114 14.93 -12.22 4.94
CA ASP A 114 13.55 -12.65 4.80
C ASP A 114 13.07 -13.44 6.04
N ILE A 115 11.79 -13.77 6.09
CA ILE A 115 11.20 -14.51 7.23
C ILE A 115 11.77 -15.93 7.41
N ASN A 116 12.47 -16.47 6.41
CA ASN A 116 13.10 -17.79 6.45
C ASN A 116 14.61 -17.70 6.79
N GLY A 117 15.13 -16.50 7.06
CA GLY A 117 16.54 -16.27 7.37
C GLY A 117 17.47 -16.18 6.15
N ASN A 118 16.93 -16.08 4.93
CA ASN A 118 17.74 -15.91 3.73
C ASN A 118 18.02 -14.44 3.44
N LYS A 119 19.07 -14.18 2.64
CA LYS A 119 19.33 -12.84 2.09
C LYS A 119 18.15 -12.36 1.26
N LEU A 120 17.90 -11.06 1.28
CA LEU A 120 16.87 -10.45 0.46
C LEU A 120 17.20 -10.61 -1.03
N PRO A 121 16.18 -10.74 -1.91
CA PRO A 121 16.41 -10.92 -3.33
C PRO A 121 17.08 -9.70 -3.95
N SER A 122 18.00 -9.95 -4.87
CA SER A 122 18.61 -8.89 -5.66
C SER A 122 17.64 -8.43 -6.74
N ARG A 123 17.16 -7.20 -6.61
CA ARG A 123 16.34 -6.54 -7.62
C ARG A 123 16.81 -5.12 -7.81
N GLN A 124 17.26 -4.82 -9.02
CA GLN A 124 17.65 -3.46 -9.40
C GLN A 124 16.42 -2.56 -9.49
N ASN A 125 16.61 -1.26 -9.21
CA ASN A 125 15.59 -0.22 -9.38
C ASN A 125 14.30 -0.40 -8.57
N LEU A 126 14.33 -1.15 -7.47
CA LEU A 126 13.22 -1.21 -6.52
C LEU A 126 13.61 -0.50 -5.22
N GLU A 127 13.01 0.65 -4.97
CA GLU A 127 13.06 1.32 -3.68
C GLU A 127 12.24 0.51 -2.65
N ALA A 128 12.82 0.31 -1.47
CA ALA A 128 12.15 -0.26 -0.32
C ALA A 128 12.34 0.65 0.90
N ARG A 129 11.31 0.70 1.74
CA ARG A 129 11.33 1.44 3.01
C ARG A 129 10.88 0.54 4.14
N LEU A 130 11.53 0.67 5.29
CA LEU A 130 11.17 -0.05 6.50
C LEU A 130 9.93 0.57 7.15
N ILE A 131 9.04 -0.29 7.65
CA ILE A 131 8.00 0.06 8.61
C ILE A 131 8.00 -0.94 9.76
N ALA A 132 7.70 -0.45 10.97
CA ALA A 132 7.48 -1.26 12.15
C ALA A 132 6.22 -0.73 12.86
N PRO A 133 5.00 -1.15 12.44
CA PRO A 133 3.73 -0.61 12.95
C PRO A 133 3.59 -0.74 14.47
N ASP A 134 4.13 -1.82 15.03
CA ASP A 134 4.13 -2.16 16.45
C ASP A 134 5.50 -1.89 17.13
N GLY A 135 6.39 -1.14 16.47
CA GLY A 135 7.77 -0.94 16.89
C GLY A 135 8.68 -2.15 16.64
N LEU A 136 9.95 -2.05 17.07
CA LEU A 136 11.00 -3.05 16.77
C LEU A 136 10.76 -4.43 17.37
N LYS A 137 9.86 -4.54 18.36
CA LYS A 137 9.47 -5.82 18.98
C LYS A 137 8.33 -6.53 18.25
N GLY A 138 7.68 -5.85 17.30
CA GLY A 138 6.60 -6.40 16.51
C GLY A 138 7.05 -6.84 15.12
N ARG A 139 6.09 -6.97 14.21
CA ARG A 139 6.36 -7.35 12.82
C ARG A 139 6.97 -6.18 12.06
N ILE A 140 8.01 -6.45 11.28
CA ILE A 140 8.75 -5.45 10.52
C ILE A 140 8.64 -5.79 9.03
N PHE A 141 8.43 -4.76 8.21
CA PHE A 141 8.22 -4.94 6.78
C PHE A 141 9.12 -4.01 5.98
N LEU A 142 9.61 -4.51 4.85
CA LEU A 142 10.08 -3.68 3.76
C LEU A 142 8.93 -3.46 2.78
N VAL A 143 8.49 -2.23 2.66
CA VAL A 143 7.40 -1.81 1.79
C VAL A 143 7.91 -1.11 0.54
N TYR A 144 7.25 -1.37 -0.58
CA TYR A 144 7.61 -0.92 -1.92
C TYR A 144 6.72 0.24 -2.39
N PRO A 145 6.92 0.81 -3.58
CA PRO A 145 6.12 1.95 -4.04
C PRO A 145 4.61 1.67 -4.07
N ASN A 146 4.19 0.43 -4.36
CA ASN A 146 2.76 0.07 -4.36
C ASN A 146 2.10 0.15 -2.98
N TYR A 147 2.83 -0.04 -1.88
CA TYR A 147 2.30 0.20 -0.54
C TYR A 147 1.84 1.65 -0.36
N LYS A 148 2.57 2.61 -0.93
CA LYS A 148 2.19 4.02 -0.88
C LYS A 148 0.89 4.28 -1.67
N ASN A 149 0.65 3.56 -2.77
CA ASN A 149 -0.63 3.62 -3.49
C ASN A 149 -1.79 3.16 -2.62
N ILE A 150 -1.61 2.05 -1.89
CA ILE A 150 -2.64 1.55 -0.96
C ILE A 150 -2.91 2.57 0.16
N LEU A 151 -1.87 3.28 0.64
CA LEU A 151 -2.04 4.34 1.64
C LEU A 151 -2.83 5.57 1.15
N TYR A 152 -2.93 5.81 -0.16
CA TYR A 152 -3.82 6.86 -0.69
C TYR A 152 -5.28 6.45 -0.55
N TYR A 153 -5.59 5.15 -0.62
CA TYR A 153 -6.93 4.62 -0.36
C TYR A 153 -7.32 4.81 1.11
N ASN A 154 -6.43 4.45 2.03
CA ASN A 154 -6.60 4.68 3.46
C ASN A 154 -5.23 4.83 4.14
N CYS A 155 -5.01 5.95 4.82
CA CYS A 155 -3.74 6.22 5.47
C CYS A 155 -3.57 5.49 6.82
N SER A 156 -3.43 4.17 6.75
CA SER A 156 -3.12 3.32 7.89
C SER A 156 -2.18 2.20 7.47
N SER A 157 -1.08 2.03 8.22
CA SER A 157 -0.15 0.93 7.99
C SER A 157 -0.81 -0.42 8.21
N TYR A 158 -1.68 -0.53 9.22
CA TYR A 158 -2.46 -1.75 9.46
C TYR A 158 -3.36 -2.07 8.27
N TYR A 159 -4.07 -1.06 7.74
CA TYR A 159 -4.89 -1.25 6.54
C TYR A 159 -4.07 -1.75 5.36
N ALA A 160 -2.97 -1.06 5.03
CA ALA A 160 -2.17 -1.39 3.87
C ALA A 160 -1.45 -2.75 3.99
N ILE A 161 -1.00 -3.11 5.19
CA ILE A 161 -0.44 -4.44 5.47
C ILE A 161 -1.52 -5.52 5.36
N SER A 162 -2.72 -5.30 5.90
CA SER A 162 -3.82 -6.26 5.81
C SER A 162 -4.23 -6.52 4.36
N ILE A 163 -4.35 -5.47 3.53
CA ILE A 163 -4.62 -5.60 2.09
C ILE A 163 -3.49 -6.36 1.39
N GLY A 164 -2.24 -6.01 1.70
CA GLY A 164 -1.08 -6.69 1.12
C GLY A 164 -1.03 -8.18 1.46
N LEU A 165 -1.15 -8.53 2.74
CA LEU A 165 -1.15 -9.92 3.20
C LEU A 165 -2.34 -10.71 2.64
N LEU A 166 -3.53 -10.10 2.56
CA LEU A 166 -4.70 -10.74 1.94
C LEU A 166 -4.46 -10.99 0.46
N SER A 167 -3.92 -10.01 -0.28
CA SER A 167 -3.58 -10.17 -1.70
C SER A 167 -2.58 -11.30 -1.92
N ASP A 168 -1.57 -11.43 -1.06
CA ASP A 168 -0.58 -12.51 -1.14
C ASP A 168 -1.22 -13.89 -0.88
N LYS A 169 -2.34 -13.95 -0.15
CA LYS A 169 -3.08 -15.20 0.13
C LYS A 169 -4.09 -15.58 -0.96
N ILE A 170 -4.60 -14.61 -1.72
CA ILE A 170 -5.54 -14.87 -2.83
C ILE A 170 -4.81 -15.39 -4.07
N ILE A 171 -3.56 -14.98 -4.28
CA ILE A 171 -2.75 -15.33 -5.46
C ILE A 171 -2.02 -16.70 -5.30
N ASN A 172 -2.03 -17.28 -4.08
CA ASN A 172 -1.52 -18.64 -3.82
C ASN A 172 -2.66 -19.66 -3.77
#